data_AF-A0A2I1H3S3-F1
#
_entry.id   AF-A0A2I1H3S3-F1
#
_cell.length_a   1.000
_cell.length_b   1.000
_cell.length_c   1.000
_cell.angle_alpha   90.00
_cell.angle_beta   90.00
_cell.angle_gamma   90.00
#
_symmetry.space_group_name_H-M   'P 1'
#
loop_
_entity.id
_entity.type
_entity.pdbx_description
1 polymer ?
#
loop_
_entity_poly.entity_id
_entity_poly.type
_entity_poly.pdbx_seq_one_letter_code
_entity_poly.pdbx_strand_id
1 'polypeptide(L)'
;ITTQFFIEESKEYKSITLTPEMTALEVMNIFRSNNTISDAGAWTIFEVVEEYNLERPLRDWESVAWVIGTWELGKKNSLVLRKYAHRNALTLAVNIKKNKWQRRFVQIKDGSLYHSKDYKVFCFFIFDVYVCMKTFKTFPTNFVFAIKSQDKITMFENPENDYMHYLCADHLEKMNEWIIAVRMAKVSYNFFEKFINYLIMT
;
A
#
# COMPACT_ATOMS: atom_id res chain seq x y z
N ILE A 1 2.99 20.73 1.23
CA ILE A 1 1.51 20.73 1.09
C ILE A 1 0.88 20.59 2.47
N THR A 2 -0.12 21.39 2.82
CA THR A 2 -0.90 21.18 4.06
C THR A 2 -2.09 20.29 3.74
N THR A 3 -2.26 19.21 4.51
CA THR A 3 -3.34 18.24 4.32
C THR A 3 -3.98 17.85 5.65
N GLN A 4 -5.16 17.26 5.59
CA GLN A 4 -5.91 16.78 6.75
C GLN A 4 -5.82 15.25 6.86
N PHE A 5 -5.68 14.78 8.10
CA PHE A 5 -5.78 13.38 8.48
C PHE A 5 -7.01 13.19 9.35
N PHE A 6 -7.87 12.25 8.98
CA PHE A 6 -8.98 11.83 9.81
C PHE A 6 -8.50 10.80 10.84
N ILE A 7 -8.77 11.01 12.12
CA ILE A 7 -8.37 10.12 13.20
C ILE A 7 -9.57 9.23 13.55
N GLU A 8 -9.50 7.94 13.26
CA GLU A 8 -10.67 7.06 13.33
C GLU A 8 -11.23 6.89 14.74
N GLU A 9 -10.37 6.91 15.76
CA GLU A 9 -10.75 6.69 17.17
C GLU A 9 -11.44 7.92 17.77
N SER A 10 -10.89 9.13 17.54
CA SER A 10 -11.49 10.37 18.06
C SER A 10 -12.55 10.98 17.13
N LYS A 11 -12.64 10.52 15.87
CA LYS A 11 -13.51 11.08 14.83
C LYS A 11 -13.21 12.56 14.51
N GLU A 12 -11.95 12.96 14.66
CA GLU A 12 -11.50 14.34 14.42
C GLU A 12 -10.59 14.43 13.20
N TYR A 13 -10.45 15.64 12.66
CA TYR A 13 -9.45 15.94 11.64
C TYR A 13 -8.29 16.73 12.24
N LYS A 14 -7.06 16.35 11.87
CA LYS A 14 -5.85 17.12 12.21
C LYS A 14 -5.08 17.49 10.95
N SER A 15 -4.68 18.75 10.86
CA SER A 15 -3.91 19.27 9.73
C SER A 15 -2.42 19.13 9.99
N ILE A 16 -1.67 18.64 8.99
CA ILE A 16 -0.21 18.57 9.00
C ILE A 16 0.32 19.25 7.74
N THR A 17 1.35 20.07 7.89
CA THR A 17 2.13 20.60 6.77
C THR A 17 3.22 19.59 6.43
N LEU A 18 3.11 19.00 5.23
CA LEU A 18 4.03 17.99 4.71
C LEU A 18 5.11 18.61 3.83
N THR A 19 6.36 18.18 4.02
CA THR A 19 7.41 18.30 2.99
C THR A 19 7.32 17.13 1.99
N PRO A 20 7.90 17.24 0.78
CA PRO A 20 7.87 16.16 -0.20
C PRO A 20 8.51 14.84 0.28
N GLU A 21 9.49 14.91 1.19
CA GLU A 21 10.25 13.78 1.69
C GLU A 21 9.63 13.14 2.93
N MET A 22 8.68 13.83 3.58
CA MET A 22 8.06 13.34 4.80
C MET A 22 7.36 12.00 4.57
N THR A 23 7.88 11.00 5.27
CA THR A 23 7.40 9.62 5.25
C THR A 23 6.18 9.43 6.13
N ALA A 24 5.43 8.37 5.89
CA ALA A 24 4.32 7.95 6.75
C ALA A 24 4.78 7.76 8.21
N LEU A 25 5.99 7.23 8.44
CA LEU A 25 6.55 7.06 9.78
C LEU A 25 6.79 8.39 10.48
N GLU A 26 7.38 9.36 9.80
CA GLU A 26 7.63 10.69 10.37
C GLU A 26 6.32 11.41 10.71
N VAL A 27 5.31 11.31 9.83
CA VAL A 27 3.96 11.83 10.12
C VAL A 27 3.35 11.15 11.34
N MET A 28 3.46 9.81 11.45
CA MET A 28 3.00 9.10 12.64
C MET A 28 3.74 9.53 13.90
N ASN A 29 5.04 9.81 13.82
CA ASN A 29 5.82 10.29 14.96
C ASN A 29 5.40 11.70 15.42
N ILE A 30 4.94 12.56 14.52
CA ILE A 30 4.32 13.85 14.88
C ILE A 30 3.03 13.62 15.66
N PHE A 31 2.19 12.66 15.25
CA PHE A 31 0.98 12.32 15.98
C PHE A 31 1.25 11.65 17.34
N ARG A 32 2.38 10.95 17.50
CA ARG A 32 2.82 10.43 18.80
C ARG A 32 3.30 11.55 19.71
N SER A 33 4.18 12.43 19.20
CA SER A 33 4.79 13.49 20.01
C SER A 33 3.79 14.51 20.54
N ASN A 34 2.68 14.72 19.84
CA ASN A 34 1.58 15.58 20.29
C ASN A 34 0.46 14.82 21.02
N ASN A 35 0.67 13.56 21.41
CA ASN A 35 -0.27 12.70 22.10
C ASN A 35 -1.62 12.47 21.37
N THR A 36 -1.66 12.61 20.04
CA THR A 36 -2.85 12.25 19.24
C THR A 36 -3.05 10.75 19.20
N ILE A 37 -1.96 9.99 19.10
CA ILE A 37 -1.98 8.53 19.11
C ILE A 37 -1.03 7.97 20.15
N SER A 38 -1.36 6.80 20.69
CA SER A 38 -0.53 6.07 21.65
C SER A 38 0.63 5.33 20.97
N ASP A 39 1.76 5.20 21.66
CA ASP A 39 2.89 4.38 21.22
C ASP A 39 2.59 2.87 21.22
N ALA A 40 1.72 2.40 22.11
CA ALA A 40 1.36 0.98 22.23
C ALA A 40 0.39 0.48 21.13
N GLY A 41 -0.16 1.39 20.32
CA GLY A 41 -1.13 1.04 19.28
C GLY A 41 -0.44 0.73 17.96
N ALA A 42 -0.87 -0.33 17.28
CA ALA A 42 -0.45 -0.68 15.92
C ALA A 42 -1.01 0.29 14.86
N TRP A 43 -0.85 1.60 15.09
CA TRP A 43 -1.35 2.68 14.24
C TRP A 43 -0.65 2.71 12.89
N THR A 44 -1.41 3.05 11.85
CA THR A 44 -0.94 3.30 10.48
C THR A 44 -1.83 4.34 9.81
N ILE A 45 -1.25 5.01 8.81
CA ILE A 45 -1.99 5.90 7.90
C ILE A 45 -2.57 5.06 6.76
N PHE A 46 -3.83 5.24 6.43
CA PHE A 46 -4.50 4.65 5.28
C PHE A 46 -4.74 5.73 4.23
N GLU A 47 -4.51 5.36 2.98
CA GLU A 47 -5.09 6.05 1.84
C GLU A 47 -6.48 5.47 1.61
N VAL A 48 -7.49 6.32 1.54
CA VAL A 48 -8.86 5.98 1.19
C VAL A 48 -9.21 6.63 -0.14
N VAL A 49 -9.56 5.80 -1.12
CA VAL A 49 -9.97 6.18 -2.46
C VAL A 49 -11.49 6.02 -2.56
N GLU A 50 -12.21 7.07 -2.19
CA GLU A 50 -13.67 7.05 -2.01
C GLU A 50 -14.43 6.64 -3.27
N GLU A 51 -14.00 7.14 -4.44
CA GLU A 51 -14.66 6.86 -5.72
C GLU A 51 -14.79 5.35 -6.00
N TYR A 52 -13.75 4.59 -5.67
CA TYR A 52 -13.72 3.13 -5.88
C TYR A 52 -14.08 2.34 -4.62
N ASN A 53 -14.38 3.02 -3.51
CA ASN A 53 -14.54 2.42 -2.19
C ASN A 53 -13.35 1.53 -1.81
N LEU A 54 -12.15 2.01 -2.08
CA LEU A 54 -10.90 1.28 -1.85
C LEU A 54 -10.09 1.93 -0.74
N GLU A 55 -9.35 1.11 -0.01
CA GLU A 55 -8.39 1.61 0.97
C GLU A 55 -7.13 0.74 1.02
N ARG A 56 -6.01 1.34 1.38
CA ARG A 56 -4.80 0.60 1.69
C ARG A 56 -4.01 1.27 2.80
N PRO A 57 -3.30 0.50 3.63
CA PRO A 57 -2.35 1.07 4.56
C PRO A 57 -1.10 1.57 3.82
N LEU A 58 -0.60 2.72 4.23
CA LEU A 58 0.72 3.21 3.84
C LEU A 58 1.79 2.46 4.61
N ARG A 59 2.86 2.15 3.89
CA ARG A 59 4.12 1.63 4.43
C ARG A 59 4.93 2.77 5.04
N ASP A 60 5.72 2.46 6.07
CA ASP A 60 6.43 3.45 6.88
C ASP A 60 7.33 4.40 6.08
N TRP A 61 7.86 3.92 4.94
CA TRP A 61 8.77 4.66 4.07
C TRP A 61 8.09 5.39 2.91
N GLU A 62 6.78 5.28 2.74
CA GLU A 62 6.10 5.99 1.66
C GLU A 62 6.03 7.48 1.98
N SER A 63 6.40 8.32 1.00
CA SER A 63 6.17 9.76 1.08
C SER A 63 4.68 10.04 1.03
N VAL A 64 4.15 10.69 2.07
CA VAL A 64 2.73 11.02 2.13
C VAL A 64 2.37 12.07 1.07
N ALA A 65 3.27 13.03 0.85
CA ALA A 65 3.08 14.04 -0.19
C ALA A 65 3.05 13.43 -1.59
N TRP A 66 3.88 12.42 -1.86
CA TRP A 66 3.87 11.71 -3.14
C TRP A 66 2.57 10.92 -3.34
N VAL A 67 2.07 10.23 -2.30
CA VAL A 67 0.76 9.55 -2.34
C VAL A 67 -0.37 10.53 -2.67
N ILE A 68 -0.40 11.71 -2.02
CA ILE A 68 -1.41 12.74 -2.34
C ILE A 68 -1.23 13.25 -3.78
N GLY A 69 0.00 13.37 -4.26
CA GLY A 69 0.33 13.86 -5.60
C GLY A 69 -0.20 12.99 -6.73
N THR A 70 -0.60 11.74 -6.45
CA THR A 70 -1.16 10.81 -7.44
C THR A 70 -2.69 10.83 -7.45
N TRP A 71 -3.31 11.61 -6.55
CA TRP A 71 -4.76 11.79 -6.53
C TRP A 71 -5.21 12.70 -7.66
N GLU A 72 -6.39 12.39 -8.21
CA GLU A 72 -7.05 13.22 -9.20
C GLU A 72 -7.73 14.43 -8.56
N LEU A 73 -7.65 15.58 -9.23
CA LEU A 73 -8.26 16.82 -8.76
C LEU A 73 -9.78 16.66 -8.64
N GLY A 74 -10.36 17.19 -7.55
CA GLY A 74 -11.80 17.14 -7.30
C GLY A 74 -12.32 15.80 -6.77
N LYS A 75 -11.48 14.76 -6.64
CA LYS A 75 -11.85 13.52 -5.95
C LYS A 75 -11.72 13.68 -4.43
N LYS A 76 -12.51 12.91 -3.69
CA LYS A 76 -12.60 12.96 -2.22
C LYS A 76 -11.70 11.94 -1.53
N ASN A 77 -10.50 11.71 -2.07
CA ASN A 77 -9.55 10.82 -1.42
C ASN A 77 -9.13 11.41 -0.07
N SER A 78 -8.88 10.56 0.91
CA SER A 78 -8.55 10.99 2.27
C SER A 78 -7.44 10.17 2.91
N LEU A 79 -6.76 10.77 3.88
CA LEU A 79 -5.81 10.10 4.75
C LEU A 79 -6.49 9.80 6.08
N VAL A 80 -6.48 8.53 6.48
CA VAL A 80 -7.11 8.06 7.72
C VAL A 80 -6.08 7.43 8.64
N LEU A 81 -5.97 7.91 9.86
CA LEU A 81 -5.12 7.31 10.89
C LEU A 81 -5.95 6.34 11.73
N ARG A 82 -5.58 5.05 11.74
CA ARG A 82 -6.27 4.01 12.52
C ARG A 82 -5.36 2.86 12.92
N LYS A 83 -5.83 2.03 13.87
CA LYS A 83 -5.13 0.82 14.32
C LYS A 83 -5.22 -0.26 13.24
N TYR A 84 -4.13 -0.99 13.05
CA TYR A 84 -4.02 -2.03 12.04
C TYR A 84 -3.24 -3.24 12.57
N ALA A 85 -3.92 -4.39 12.68
CA ALA A 85 -3.36 -5.60 13.28
C ALA A 85 -2.10 -6.11 12.56
N HIS A 86 -1.99 -5.90 11.24
CA HIS A 86 -0.83 -6.34 10.44
C HIS A 86 0.18 -5.21 10.20
N ARG A 87 0.26 -4.21 11.08
CA ARG A 87 1.21 -3.09 10.98
C ARG A 87 2.65 -3.52 10.77
N ASN A 88 3.06 -4.64 11.36
CA ASN A 88 4.43 -5.14 11.21
C ASN A 88 4.81 -5.40 9.74
N ALA A 89 3.85 -5.79 8.90
CA ALA A 89 4.07 -5.98 7.46
C ALA A 89 4.29 -4.67 6.68
N LEU A 90 4.07 -3.52 7.33
CA LEU A 90 4.24 -2.17 6.77
C LEU A 90 5.55 -1.51 7.20
N THR A 91 6.29 -2.16 8.10
CA THR A 91 7.58 -1.69 8.59
C THR A 91 8.69 -2.38 7.80
N LEU A 92 9.77 -1.67 7.49
CA LEU A 92 10.98 -2.27 6.89
C LEU A 92 11.71 -3.21 7.88
N ALA A 93 11.30 -3.19 9.15
CA ALA A 93 11.96 -3.89 10.24
C ALA A 93 11.18 -5.13 10.67
N VAL A 94 11.24 -6.22 9.89
CA VAL A 94 11.09 -7.57 10.46
C VAL A 94 12.14 -8.51 9.86
N ASN A 95 13.12 -8.82 10.71
CA ASN A 95 14.07 -9.94 10.66
C ASN A 95 13.60 -11.14 9.82
N ILE A 96 14.04 -11.22 8.57
CA ILE A 96 14.22 -12.52 7.93
C ILE A 96 15.44 -13.13 8.62
N LYS A 97 15.24 -14.15 9.48
CA LYS A 97 16.36 -14.97 9.97
C LYS A 97 17.20 -15.36 8.75
N LYS A 98 18.47 -14.98 8.78
CA LYS A 98 19.45 -15.03 7.67
C LYS A 98 19.65 -16.39 6.97
N ASN A 99 18.86 -17.44 7.24
CA ASN A 99 19.10 -18.78 6.75
C ASN A 99 17.83 -19.62 6.56
N LYS A 100 16.93 -19.22 5.65
CA LYS A 100 15.96 -20.17 5.05
C LYS A 100 15.38 -19.63 3.74
N TRP A 101 16.12 -19.84 2.65
CA TRP A 101 15.57 -19.75 1.30
C TRP A 101 14.58 -20.90 1.11
N GLN A 102 13.31 -20.60 0.82
CA GLN A 102 12.38 -21.59 0.29
C GLN A 102 12.11 -21.28 -1.18
N ARG A 103 12.49 -22.21 -2.04
CA ARG A 103 12.25 -22.17 -3.48
C ARG A 103 10.78 -22.51 -3.73
N ARG A 104 9.99 -21.54 -4.22
CA ARG A 104 8.69 -21.77 -4.87
C ARG A 104 8.65 -20.98 -6.17
N PHE A 105 7.97 -21.54 -7.17
CA PHE A 105 8.04 -21.23 -8.60
C PHE A 105 7.63 -19.79 -8.98
N VAL A 106 8.47 -18.84 -8.64
CA VAL A 106 8.33 -17.46 -9.05
C VAL A 106 9.72 -16.95 -9.39
N GLN A 107 9.95 -16.65 -10.66
CA GLN A 107 11.16 -15.96 -11.08
C GLN A 107 10.88 -14.46 -11.04
N ILE A 108 11.78 -13.71 -10.43
CA ILE A 108 11.83 -12.25 -10.53
C ILE A 108 12.99 -11.94 -11.47
N LYS A 109 12.71 -11.27 -12.58
CA LYS A 109 13.72 -10.79 -13.53
C LYS A 109 13.35 -9.36 -13.92
N ASP A 110 14.31 -8.45 -13.86
CA ASP A 110 14.16 -7.04 -14.25
C ASP A 110 12.97 -6.34 -13.55
N GLY A 111 12.75 -6.64 -12.27
CA GLY A 111 11.65 -6.07 -11.47
C GLY A 111 10.26 -6.64 -11.77
N SER A 112 10.15 -7.66 -12.62
CA SER A 112 8.89 -8.31 -13.01
C SER A 112 8.77 -9.72 -12.42
N LEU A 113 7.56 -10.11 -12.01
CA LEU A 113 7.26 -11.42 -11.43
C LEU A 113 6.61 -12.34 -12.49
N TYR A 114 7.20 -13.51 -12.73
CA TYR A 114 6.74 -14.44 -13.77
C TYR A 114 5.96 -15.61 -13.15
N HIS A 115 4.70 -15.79 -13.56
CA HIS A 115 3.92 -17.01 -13.34
C HIS A 115 3.78 -17.77 -14.67
N SER A 116 3.82 -19.10 -14.61
CA SER A 116 4.00 -19.96 -15.79
C SER A 116 2.94 -19.75 -16.88
N LYS A 117 3.46 -19.71 -18.12
CA LYS A 117 2.86 -19.87 -19.46
C LYS A 117 2.04 -18.76 -20.11
N ASP A 118 1.59 -17.70 -19.42
CA ASP A 118 0.91 -16.60 -20.12
C ASP A 118 1.44 -15.22 -19.71
N TYR A 119 1.91 -14.49 -20.72
CA TYR A 119 2.56 -13.19 -20.63
C TYR A 119 1.54 -12.09 -20.31
N LYS A 120 1.29 -11.81 -19.02
CA LYS A 120 0.84 -10.48 -18.59
C LYS A 120 1.67 -10.02 -17.39
N VAL A 121 2.57 -9.09 -17.67
CA VAL A 121 3.46 -8.46 -16.70
C VAL A 121 2.66 -7.42 -15.92
N PHE A 122 2.44 -7.66 -14.62
CA PHE A 122 2.07 -6.59 -13.71
C PHE A 122 3.33 -5.92 -13.18
N CYS A 123 3.52 -4.64 -13.49
CA CYS A 123 4.60 -3.84 -12.93
C CYS A 123 4.30 -3.55 -11.45
N PHE A 124 4.71 -4.43 -10.53
CA PHE A 124 4.49 -4.27 -9.08
C PHE A 124 5.02 -2.95 -8.48
N PHE A 125 5.84 -2.22 -9.24
CA PHE A 125 6.31 -0.88 -8.88
C PHE A 125 5.18 0.12 -8.78
N ILE A 126 4.37 0.21 -9.83
CA ILE A 126 3.33 1.23 -9.93
C ILE A 126 2.02 0.71 -9.35
N PHE A 127 1.81 -0.60 -9.21
CA PHE A 127 0.58 -1.14 -8.60
C PHE A 127 0.72 -1.41 -7.11
N ASP A 128 -0.36 -1.23 -6.36
CA ASP A 128 -0.47 -1.70 -4.97
C ASP A 128 -1.83 -2.38 -4.73
N VAL A 129 -1.92 -3.11 -3.64
CA VAL A 129 -3.12 -3.85 -3.25
C VAL A 129 -4.00 -3.04 -2.30
N TYR A 130 -5.27 -2.92 -2.68
CA TYR A 130 -6.31 -2.22 -1.96
C TYR A 130 -7.41 -3.19 -1.51
N VAL A 131 -7.96 -2.95 -0.34
CA VAL A 131 -9.13 -3.66 0.19
C VAL A 131 -10.38 -2.87 -0.15
N CYS A 132 -11.44 -3.59 -0.47
CA CYS A 132 -12.75 -3.03 -0.74
C CYS A 132 -13.46 -2.67 0.57
N MET A 133 -13.87 -1.42 0.73
CA MET A 133 -14.63 -0.94 1.89
C MET A 133 -16.11 -1.38 1.85
N LYS A 134 -16.60 -1.81 0.68
CA LYS A 134 -17.97 -2.27 0.46
C LYS A 134 -17.97 -3.63 -0.22
N THR A 135 -19.03 -4.39 0.04
CA THR A 135 -19.31 -5.64 -0.67
C THR A 135 -19.88 -5.35 -2.04
N PHE A 136 -19.44 -6.12 -3.05
CA PHE A 136 -19.91 -6.00 -4.41
C PHE A 136 -20.81 -7.17 -4.77
N LYS A 137 -22.02 -6.90 -5.26
CA LYS A 137 -22.99 -7.95 -5.65
C LYS A 137 -22.66 -8.62 -6.98
N THR A 138 -21.76 -8.03 -7.76
CA THR A 138 -21.38 -8.48 -9.11
C THR A 138 -20.37 -9.62 -9.11
N PHE A 139 -19.67 -9.85 -7.99
CA PHE A 139 -18.64 -10.90 -7.91
C PHE A 139 -19.20 -12.18 -7.27
N PRO A 140 -18.60 -13.35 -7.56
CA PRO A 140 -19.05 -14.63 -7.02
C PRO A 140 -19.00 -14.70 -5.48
N THR A 141 -18.08 -14.00 -4.84
CA THR A 141 -17.95 -13.93 -3.38
C THR A 141 -17.77 -12.48 -2.92
N ASN A 142 -17.87 -12.26 -1.61
CA ASN A 142 -17.56 -10.97 -0.98
C ASN A 142 -16.06 -10.75 -0.73
N PHE A 143 -15.20 -11.73 -1.03
CA PHE A 143 -13.75 -11.67 -0.76
C PHE A 143 -13.03 -11.06 -1.95
N VAL A 144 -13.27 -9.76 -2.16
CA VAL A 144 -12.79 -9.00 -3.31
C VAL A 144 -11.75 -7.98 -2.87
N PHE A 145 -10.66 -7.89 -3.62
CA PHE A 145 -9.60 -6.89 -3.45
C PHE A 145 -9.19 -6.34 -4.82
N ALA A 146 -8.57 -5.16 -4.81
CA ALA A 146 -8.15 -4.49 -6.04
C ALA A 146 -6.63 -4.39 -6.11
N ILE A 147 -6.09 -4.52 -7.32
CA ILE A 147 -4.73 -4.14 -7.68
C ILE A 147 -4.87 -2.87 -8.52
N LYS A 148 -4.47 -1.73 -7.95
CA LYS A 148 -4.67 -0.40 -8.55
C LYS A 148 -3.33 0.29 -8.69
N SER A 149 -3.14 1.00 -9.81
CA SER A 149 -1.95 1.84 -9.98
C SER A 149 -1.91 2.98 -8.97
N GLN A 150 -0.71 3.27 -8.49
CA GLN A 150 -0.31 4.41 -7.68
C GLN A 150 0.11 5.58 -8.56
N ASP A 151 0.20 5.43 -9.88
CA ASP A 151 0.35 6.55 -10.81
C ASP A 151 -1.00 7.23 -11.09
N LYS A 152 -0.96 8.42 -11.70
CA LYS A 152 -2.16 9.12 -12.16
C LYS A 152 -2.87 8.32 -13.25
N ILE A 153 -4.20 8.33 -13.22
CA ILE A 153 -5.00 7.59 -14.21
C ILE A 153 -4.75 8.10 -15.64
N THR A 154 -4.40 9.38 -15.77
CA THR A 154 -4.06 10.03 -17.04
C THR A 154 -2.78 9.51 -17.70
N MET A 155 -1.97 8.71 -16.98
CA MET A 155 -0.76 8.08 -17.53
C MET A 155 -1.07 6.79 -18.31
N PHE A 156 -2.34 6.36 -18.34
CA PHE A 156 -2.78 5.13 -18.98
C PHE A 156 -3.54 5.44 -20.26
N GLU A 157 -3.16 4.78 -21.37
CA GLU A 157 -3.87 4.91 -22.66
C GLU A 157 -5.28 4.29 -22.59
N ASN A 158 -5.43 3.19 -21.86
CA ASN A 158 -6.69 2.48 -21.67
C ASN A 158 -6.98 2.27 -20.17
N PRO A 159 -7.35 3.34 -19.43
CA PRO A 159 -7.47 3.29 -17.98
C PRO A 159 -8.55 2.32 -17.49
N GLU A 160 -9.59 2.06 -18.29
CA GLU A 160 -10.64 1.10 -17.93
C GLU A 160 -10.11 -0.33 -17.78
N ASN A 161 -9.05 -0.68 -18.53
CA ASN A 161 -8.50 -2.01 -18.55
C ASN A 161 -7.15 -2.12 -17.85
N ASP A 162 -6.38 -1.03 -17.75
CA ASP A 162 -4.98 -1.10 -17.31
C ASP A 162 -4.74 -0.41 -15.96
N TYR A 163 -5.65 0.46 -15.51
CA TYR A 163 -5.44 1.23 -14.27
C TYR A 163 -5.68 0.42 -13.01
N MET A 164 -6.68 -0.47 -13.05
CA MET A 164 -7.19 -1.15 -11.87
C MET A 164 -7.86 -2.48 -12.21
N HIS A 165 -7.57 -3.50 -11.42
CA HIS A 165 -8.13 -4.83 -11.58
C HIS A 165 -8.69 -5.33 -10.25
N TYR A 166 -9.90 -5.86 -10.28
CA TYR A 166 -10.49 -6.57 -9.15
C TYR A 166 -10.18 -8.06 -9.23
N LEU A 167 -9.80 -8.63 -8.09
CA LEU A 167 -9.65 -10.08 -7.91
C LEU A 167 -10.61 -10.53 -6.82
N CYS A 168 -11.19 -11.73 -7.02
CA CYS A 168 -12.13 -12.35 -6.12
C CYS A 168 -11.58 -13.71 -5.70
N ALA A 169 -11.61 -14.00 -4.40
CA ALA A 169 -11.18 -15.27 -3.84
C ALA A 169 -12.37 -16.07 -3.30
N ASP A 170 -12.20 -17.38 -3.14
CA ASP A 170 -13.30 -18.25 -2.68
C ASP A 170 -13.63 -18.05 -1.19
N HIS A 171 -12.63 -17.70 -0.37
CA HIS A 171 -12.76 -17.53 1.08
C HIS A 171 -11.78 -16.47 1.62
N LEU A 172 -12.10 -15.94 2.80
CA LEU A 172 -11.38 -14.85 3.47
C LEU A 172 -9.89 -15.12 3.64
N GLU A 173 -9.52 -16.34 4.06
CA GLU A 173 -8.13 -16.71 4.29
C GLU A 173 -7.32 -16.61 3.00
N LYS A 174 -7.88 -17.03 1.87
CA LYS A 174 -7.22 -16.96 0.58
C LYS A 174 -7.02 -15.53 0.10
N MET A 175 -8.02 -14.68 0.29
CA MET A 175 -7.90 -13.24 0.03
C MET A 175 -6.77 -12.63 0.87
N ASN A 176 -6.72 -12.93 2.16
CA ASN A 176 -5.68 -12.43 3.05
C ASN A 176 -4.28 -12.93 2.66
N GLU A 177 -4.13 -14.20 2.27
CA GLU A 177 -2.88 -14.74 1.73
C GLU A 177 -2.39 -13.92 0.52
N TRP A 178 -3.28 -13.65 -0.44
CA TRP A 178 -2.94 -12.87 -1.63
C TRP A 178 -2.55 -11.43 -1.29
N ILE A 179 -3.33 -10.75 -0.44
CA ILE A 179 -3.04 -9.38 -0.02
C ILE A 179 -1.67 -9.30 0.68
N ILE A 180 -1.38 -10.24 1.58
CA ILE A 180 -0.09 -10.30 2.28
C ILE A 180 1.03 -10.59 1.30
N ALA A 181 0.86 -11.56 0.39
CA ALA A 181 1.87 -11.93 -0.60
C ALA A 181 2.25 -10.75 -1.50
N VAL A 182 1.26 -10.01 -2.02
CA VAL A 182 1.49 -8.81 -2.86
C VAL A 182 2.22 -7.73 -2.08
N ARG A 183 1.80 -7.43 -0.84
CA ARG A 183 2.49 -6.45 0.01
C ARG A 183 3.93 -6.85 0.27
N MET A 184 4.18 -8.10 0.66
CA MET A 184 5.53 -8.60 0.94
C MET A 184 6.44 -8.53 -0.29
N ALA A 185 5.93 -8.87 -1.48
CA ALA A 185 6.69 -8.75 -2.72
C ALA A 185 7.16 -7.31 -2.97
N LYS A 186 6.28 -6.32 -2.74
CA LYS A 186 6.61 -4.89 -2.90
C LYS A 186 7.62 -4.39 -1.87
N VAL A 187 7.59 -4.91 -0.64
CA VAL A 187 8.60 -4.61 0.40
C VAL A 187 9.96 -5.21 0.02
N SER A 188 10.00 -6.49 -0.37
CA SER A 188 11.24 -7.18 -0.75
C SER A 188 11.94 -6.51 -1.92
N TYR A 189 11.20 -6.01 -2.90
CA TYR A 189 11.78 -5.27 -4.02
C TYR A 189 12.43 -3.95 -3.56
N ASN A 190 11.70 -3.10 -2.82
CA ASN A 190 12.24 -1.83 -2.30
C ASN A 190 13.49 -2.06 -1.43
N PHE A 191 13.50 -3.15 -0.67
CA PHE A 191 14.67 -3.57 0.10
C PHE A 191 15.85 -3.92 -0.82
N PHE A 192 15.61 -4.71 -1.87
CA PHE A 192 16.64 -5.09 -2.83
C PHE A 192 17.24 -3.86 -3.53
N GLU A 193 16.42 -2.92 -3.98
CA GLU A 193 16.89 -1.69 -4.63
C GLU A 193 17.69 -0.79 -3.67
N LYS A 194 17.19 -0.55 -2.45
CA LYS A 194 17.92 0.23 -1.43
C LYS A 194 19.24 -0.43 -1.04
N PHE A 195 19.28 -1.76 -0.95
CA PHE A 195 20.50 -2.51 -0.64
C PHE A 195 21.54 -2.38 -1.76
N ILE A 196 21.12 -2.47 -3.02
CA ILE A 196 22.00 -2.25 -4.18
C ILE A 196 22.52 -0.80 -4.20
N ASN A 197 21.65 0.20 -4.00
CA ASN A 197 22.07 1.60 -3.96
C ASN A 197 23.03 1.90 -2.79
N TYR A 198 22.81 1.28 -1.62
CA TYR A 198 23.73 1.39 -0.49
C TYR A 198 25.11 0.80 -0.80
N LEU A 199 25.17 -0.37 -1.46
CA LEU A 199 26.43 -1.01 -1.87
C LEU A 199 27.17 -0.27 -2.98
N ILE A 200 26.49 0.52 -3.81
CA ILE A 200 27.13 1.32 -4.87
C ILE A 200 27.71 2.63 -4.29
N MET A 201 27.21 3.09 -3.15
CA MET A 201 27.64 4.33 -2.49
C MET A 201 28.68 4.11 -1.37
N THR A 202 29.19 2.89 -1.19
CA THR A 202 30.30 2.56 -0.28
C THR A 202 31.45 1.91 -1.03
#